data_AF-A0A7J4G434-F1
#
_entry.id   AF-A0A7J4G434-F1
#
_cell.length_a   1.000
_cell.length_b   1.000
_cell.length_c   1.000
_cell.angle_alpha   90.00
_cell.angle_beta   90.00
_cell.angle_gamma   90.00
#
_symmetry.space_group_name_H-M   'P 1'
#
loop_
_entity.id
_entity.type
_entity.pdbx_description
1 polymer ?
#
loop_
_entity_poly.entity_id
_entity_poly.type
_entity_poly.pdbx_seq_one_letter_code
_entity_poly.pdbx_strand_id
1 'polypeptide(L)'
;MDHPVEDGGESPRIDVRALPESVAQLWETMLRLDPAWNIATWLDERATEELQLVEGQLGRERLRLEQRLHRIETLAKRLKRQREVSEVSNWGDPHQKNLFDVYEPETMEIAVPAKKSESQEFDSPVVDFNAFGVGDDPLLAIVAEHIMSMIETAYSDGPGPVHFDLLMDELDQIGIRADEIEEAVQWLMQREMIIEIEQDFFGLDI
;
A
#
# COMPACT_ATOMS: atom_id res chain seq x y z
N MET A 1 -44.89 -43.26 44.34
CA MET A 1 -44.81 -41.89 43.80
C MET A 1 -43.35 -41.61 43.62
N ASP A 2 -42.86 -41.92 42.43
CA ASP A 2 -41.47 -41.70 42.03
C ASP A 2 -41.28 -40.20 41.80
N HIS A 3 -40.39 -39.58 42.57
CA HIS A 3 -39.92 -38.23 42.29
C HIS A 3 -38.82 -38.33 41.24
N PRO A 4 -38.92 -37.63 40.09
CA PRO A 4 -37.89 -37.67 39.08
C PRO A 4 -36.68 -36.87 39.56
N VAL A 5 -35.51 -37.39 39.18
CA VAL A 5 -34.19 -36.80 39.36
C VAL A 5 -34.18 -35.42 38.70
N GLU A 6 -34.05 -34.36 39.49
CA GLU A 6 -33.66 -33.04 39.00
C GLU A 6 -32.18 -33.13 38.58
N ASP A 7 -31.95 -33.51 37.34
CA ASP A 7 -30.68 -33.33 36.64
C ASP A 7 -30.53 -31.82 36.39
N GLY A 8 -30.12 -31.11 37.43
CA GLY A 8 -29.68 -29.73 37.33
C GLY A 8 -28.44 -29.72 36.45
N GLY A 9 -28.62 -29.40 35.18
CA GLY A 9 -27.55 -29.14 34.22
C GLY A 9 -26.64 -28.04 34.77
N GLU A 10 -25.64 -28.43 35.53
CA GLU A 10 -24.55 -27.57 35.96
C GLU A 10 -23.82 -27.15 34.69
N SER A 11 -24.12 -25.93 34.23
CA SER A 11 -23.29 -25.17 33.30
C SER A 11 -21.82 -25.41 33.67
N PRO A 12 -20.94 -25.72 32.69
CA PRO A 12 -19.58 -26.17 32.96
C PRO A 12 -18.92 -25.20 33.92
N ARG A 13 -18.70 -25.64 35.17
CA ARG A 13 -18.10 -24.81 36.22
C ARG A 13 -16.65 -24.61 35.82
N ILE A 14 -16.39 -23.55 35.07
CA ILE A 14 -15.03 -23.15 34.72
C ILE A 14 -14.30 -22.88 36.04
N ASP A 15 -13.22 -23.63 36.27
CA ASP A 15 -12.40 -23.44 37.47
C ASP A 15 -11.66 -22.10 37.33
N VAL A 16 -12.11 -21.10 38.07
CA VAL A 16 -11.59 -19.73 38.06
C VAL A 16 -10.09 -19.69 38.39
N ARG A 17 -9.59 -20.69 39.12
CA ARG A 17 -8.16 -20.78 39.48
C ARG A 17 -7.26 -21.25 38.35
N ALA A 18 -7.83 -21.81 37.29
CA ALA A 18 -7.11 -22.25 36.09
C ALA A 18 -7.06 -21.17 35.00
N LEU A 19 -7.80 -20.07 35.16
CA LEU A 19 -7.86 -18.98 34.18
C LEU A 19 -6.66 -18.03 34.33
N PRO A 20 -6.13 -17.48 33.21
CA PRO A 20 -5.16 -16.40 33.25
C PRO A 20 -5.70 -15.19 34.05
N GLU A 21 -4.81 -14.47 34.73
CA GLU A 21 -5.17 -13.37 35.62
C GLU A 21 -6.04 -12.30 34.92
N SER A 22 -5.74 -11.98 33.66
CA SER A 22 -6.53 -11.04 32.85
C SER A 22 -7.97 -11.50 32.63
N VAL A 23 -8.17 -12.80 32.40
CA VAL A 23 -9.49 -13.40 32.16
C VAL A 23 -10.27 -13.52 33.47
N ALA A 24 -9.59 -13.80 34.58
CA ALA A 24 -10.19 -13.82 35.90
C ALA A 24 -10.68 -12.43 36.35
N GLN A 25 -9.88 -11.38 36.10
CA GLN A 25 -10.29 -9.99 36.36
C GLN A 25 -11.50 -9.60 35.51
N LEU A 26 -11.49 -9.93 34.21
CA LEU A 26 -12.64 -9.70 33.34
C LEU A 26 -13.89 -10.40 33.88
N TRP A 27 -13.76 -11.68 34.23
CA TRP A 27 -14.86 -12.48 34.78
C TRP A 27 -15.45 -11.84 36.04
N GLU A 28 -14.61 -11.41 36.99
CA GLU A 28 -15.06 -10.76 38.21
C GLU A 28 -15.76 -9.42 37.92
N THR A 29 -15.21 -8.60 37.01
CA THR A 29 -15.82 -7.32 36.65
C THR A 29 -17.16 -7.48 35.93
N MET A 30 -17.27 -8.47 35.04
CA MET A 30 -18.49 -8.71 34.27
C MET A 30 -19.59 -9.31 35.14
N LEU A 31 -19.28 -10.21 36.07
CA LEU A 31 -20.27 -10.69 37.05
C LEU A 31 -20.78 -9.61 38.00
N ARG A 32 -19.95 -8.59 38.29
CA ARG A 32 -20.39 -7.42 39.07
C ARG A 32 -21.35 -6.52 38.28
N LEU A 33 -21.26 -6.52 36.95
CA LEU A 33 -22.13 -5.75 36.06
C LEU A 33 -23.43 -6.50 35.77
N ASP A 34 -23.32 -7.80 35.42
CA ASP A 34 -24.45 -8.67 35.12
C ASP A 34 -24.22 -10.07 35.74
N PRO A 35 -25.03 -10.46 36.76
CA PRO A 35 -24.96 -11.78 37.37
C PRO A 35 -25.31 -12.95 36.44
N ALA A 36 -26.01 -12.70 35.32
CA ALA A 36 -26.38 -13.73 34.35
C ALA A 36 -25.28 -13.97 33.30
N TRP A 37 -24.19 -13.19 33.33
CA TRP A 37 -23.13 -13.26 32.34
C TRP A 37 -22.35 -14.58 32.41
N ASN A 38 -22.05 -15.17 31.25
CA ASN A 38 -21.33 -16.42 31.12
C ASN A 38 -20.05 -16.25 30.30
N ILE A 39 -18.90 -16.55 30.90
CA ILE A 39 -17.59 -16.49 30.25
C ILE A 39 -17.40 -17.53 29.15
N ALA A 40 -18.04 -18.69 29.26
CA ALA A 40 -17.92 -19.73 28.23
C ALA A 40 -18.52 -19.25 26.89
N THR A 41 -19.69 -18.62 26.94
CA THR A 41 -20.35 -18.08 25.74
C THR A 41 -19.58 -16.90 25.18
N TRP A 42 -19.07 -16.01 26.04
CA TRP A 42 -18.24 -14.89 25.61
C TRP A 42 -16.93 -15.34 24.95
N LEU A 43 -16.26 -16.37 25.51
CA LEU A 43 -15.03 -16.92 24.91
C LEU A 43 -15.31 -17.59 23.57
N ASP A 44 -16.44 -18.28 23.43
CA ASP A 44 -16.85 -18.91 22.17
C ASP A 44 -17.16 -17.85 21.09
N GLU A 45 -17.95 -16.83 21.44
CA GLU A 45 -18.20 -15.66 20.59
C GLU A 45 -16.87 -14.99 20.19
N ARG A 46 -15.98 -14.74 21.14
CA ARG A 46 -14.70 -14.10 20.83
C ARG A 46 -13.80 -14.97 19.96
N ALA A 47 -13.74 -16.28 20.22
CA ALA A 47 -12.97 -17.20 19.39
C ALA A 47 -13.52 -17.29 17.96
N THR A 48 -14.85 -17.30 17.79
CA THR A 48 -15.47 -17.31 16.47
C THR A 48 -15.23 -16.01 15.70
N GLU A 49 -15.30 -14.86 16.36
CA GLU A 49 -14.92 -13.56 15.76
C GLU A 49 -13.46 -13.56 15.28
N GLU A 50 -12.52 -14.00 16.13
CA GLU A 50 -11.10 -14.07 15.77
C GLU A 50 -10.85 -15.06 14.62
N LEU A 51 -11.55 -16.20 14.59
CA LEU A 51 -11.47 -17.15 13.48
C LEU A 51 -11.96 -16.53 12.15
N GLN A 52 -13.04 -15.75 12.17
CA GLN A 52 -13.52 -15.04 10.98
C GLN A 52 -12.51 -14.01 10.48
N LEU A 53 -11.86 -13.28 11.38
CA LEU A 53 -10.79 -12.34 11.02
C LEU A 53 -9.60 -13.05 10.38
N VAL A 54 -9.16 -14.17 10.97
CA VAL A 54 -8.06 -14.99 10.44
C VAL A 54 -8.41 -15.57 9.07
N GLU A 55 -9.64 -16.03 8.86
CA GLU A 55 -10.10 -16.51 7.55
C GLU A 55 -10.01 -15.41 6.48
N GLY A 56 -10.44 -14.18 6.84
CA GLY A 56 -10.29 -13.02 5.96
C GLY A 56 -8.84 -12.68 5.64
N GLN A 57 -7.93 -12.75 6.63
CA GLN A 57 -6.50 -12.55 6.42
C GLN A 57 -5.91 -13.62 5.49
N LEU A 58 -6.25 -14.89 5.71
CA LEU A 58 -5.77 -16.00 4.89
C LEU A 58 -6.26 -15.88 3.44
N GLY A 59 -7.49 -15.41 3.22
CA GLY A 59 -8.01 -15.11 1.88
C GLY A 59 -7.18 -14.05 1.15
N ARG A 60 -6.78 -12.98 1.85
CA ARG A 60 -5.90 -11.93 1.31
C ARG A 60 -4.50 -12.45 1.01
N GLU A 61 -3.91 -13.21 1.92
CA GLU A 61 -2.58 -13.81 1.71
C GLU A 61 -2.59 -14.79 0.53
N ARG A 62 -3.63 -15.61 0.41
CA ARG A 62 -3.82 -16.50 -0.73
C ARG A 62 -3.82 -15.71 -2.04
N LEU A 63 -4.62 -14.65 -2.13
CA LEU A 63 -4.66 -13.79 -3.33
C LEU A 63 -3.28 -13.20 -3.65
N ARG A 64 -2.57 -12.72 -2.64
CA ARG A 64 -1.20 -12.17 -2.79
C ARG A 64 -0.24 -13.24 -3.35
N LEU A 65 -0.33 -14.47 -2.88
CA LEU A 65 0.49 -15.57 -3.38
C LEU A 65 0.10 -15.98 -4.82
N GLU A 66 -1.18 -16.01 -5.15
CA GLU A 66 -1.67 -16.27 -6.51
C GLU A 66 -1.17 -15.22 -7.51
N GLN A 67 -1.22 -13.93 -7.15
CA GLN A 67 -0.66 -12.85 -7.97
C GLN A 67 0.85 -12.98 -8.14
N ARG A 68 1.59 -13.28 -7.05
CA ARG A 68 3.04 -13.50 -7.11
C ARG A 68 3.37 -14.69 -8.01
N LEU A 69 2.61 -15.77 -7.94
CA LEU A 69 2.76 -16.92 -8.82
C LEU A 69 2.54 -16.52 -10.28
N HIS A 70 1.46 -15.77 -10.58
CA HIS A 70 1.18 -15.31 -11.93
C HIS A 70 2.31 -14.42 -12.48
N ARG A 71 2.88 -13.55 -11.66
CA ARG A 71 4.05 -12.74 -12.02
C ARG A 71 5.28 -13.61 -12.33
N ILE A 72 5.52 -14.67 -11.56
CA ILE A 72 6.62 -15.60 -11.83
C ILE A 72 6.37 -16.37 -13.14
N GLU A 73 5.15 -16.84 -13.39
CA GLU A 73 4.81 -17.55 -14.61
C GLU A 73 4.95 -16.68 -15.87
N THR A 74 4.53 -15.42 -15.81
CA THR A 74 4.68 -14.47 -16.91
C THR A 74 6.16 -14.18 -17.20
N LEU A 75 6.99 -14.01 -16.17
CA LEU A 75 8.44 -13.90 -16.33
C LEU A 75 9.04 -15.16 -16.95
N ALA A 76 8.63 -16.35 -16.50
CA ALA A 76 9.12 -17.61 -17.06
C ALA A 76 8.72 -17.76 -18.55
N LYS A 77 7.49 -17.41 -18.92
CA LYS A 77 7.02 -17.40 -20.32
C LYS A 77 7.83 -16.41 -21.17
N ARG A 78 8.11 -15.21 -20.65
CA ARG A 78 8.93 -14.20 -21.32
C ARG A 78 10.36 -14.69 -21.55
N LEU A 79 10.99 -15.28 -20.54
CA LEU A 79 12.35 -15.83 -20.66
C LEU A 79 12.40 -16.98 -21.67
N LYS A 80 11.40 -17.86 -21.67
CA LYS A 80 11.30 -18.95 -22.66
C LYS A 80 11.19 -18.39 -24.09
N ARG A 81 10.32 -17.39 -24.30
CA ARG A 81 10.19 -16.70 -25.58
C ARG A 81 11.48 -15.98 -25.99
N GLN A 82 12.18 -15.32 -25.07
CA GLN A 82 13.46 -14.67 -25.35
C GLN A 82 14.54 -15.68 -25.77
N ARG A 83 14.59 -16.86 -25.14
CA ARG A 83 15.50 -17.94 -25.56
C ARG A 83 15.17 -18.42 -26.97
N GLU A 84 13.90 -18.68 -27.26
CA GLU A 84 13.45 -19.09 -28.60
C GLU A 84 13.79 -18.03 -29.67
N VAL A 85 13.57 -16.74 -29.37
CA VAL A 85 13.94 -15.64 -30.28
C VAL A 85 15.46 -15.57 -30.45
N SER A 86 16.25 -15.70 -29.38
CA SER A 86 17.71 -15.66 -29.47
C SER A 86 18.29 -16.84 -30.27
N GLU A 87 17.70 -18.03 -30.15
CA GLU A 87 18.08 -19.19 -30.97
C GLU A 87 17.70 -19.00 -32.44
N VAL A 88 16.58 -18.34 -32.74
CA VAL A 88 16.18 -17.98 -34.12
C VAL A 88 17.00 -16.81 -34.68
N SER A 89 17.39 -15.84 -33.85
CA SER A 89 18.24 -14.70 -34.24
C SER A 89 19.69 -15.11 -34.49
N ASN A 90 20.18 -16.18 -33.86
CA ASN A 90 21.46 -16.80 -34.22
C ASN A 90 21.41 -17.54 -35.58
N TRP A 91 20.22 -17.70 -36.18
CA TRP A 91 20.00 -18.13 -37.56
C TRP A 91 19.76 -16.94 -38.52
N GLY A 92 19.81 -15.70 -38.01
CA GLY A 92 19.62 -14.47 -38.79
C GLY A 92 20.91 -14.00 -39.45
N ASP A 93 20.81 -13.67 -40.73
CA ASP A 93 21.84 -13.05 -41.57
C ASP A 93 22.72 -12.03 -40.79
N PRO A 94 24.08 -12.14 -40.84
CA PRO A 94 25.01 -11.22 -40.16
C PRO A 94 24.82 -9.73 -40.46
N HIS A 95 23.99 -9.38 -41.43
CA HIS A 95 23.69 -8.00 -41.81
C HIS A 95 22.33 -7.48 -41.33
N GLN A 96 21.54 -8.28 -40.62
CA GLN A 96 20.25 -7.85 -40.08
C GLN A 96 20.45 -7.11 -38.75
N LYS A 97 20.47 -5.77 -38.81
CA LYS A 97 20.51 -4.87 -37.64
C LYS A 97 19.11 -4.43 -37.22
N ASN A 98 18.92 -4.10 -35.95
CA ASN A 98 17.62 -3.66 -35.44
C ASN A 98 17.27 -2.28 -36.02
N LEU A 99 15.99 -2.00 -36.30
CA LEU A 99 15.55 -0.73 -36.94
C LEU A 99 15.91 0.53 -36.12
N PHE A 100 16.27 0.35 -34.86
CA PHE A 100 16.65 1.40 -33.94
C PHE A 100 18.18 1.58 -33.80
N ASP A 101 18.99 0.69 -34.39
CA ASP A 101 20.47 0.81 -34.41
C ASP A 101 20.95 1.92 -35.36
N VAL A 102 20.03 2.51 -36.15
CA VAL A 102 20.31 3.62 -37.08
C VAL A 102 20.48 4.96 -36.34
N TYR A 103 20.10 5.03 -35.06
CA TYR A 103 20.16 6.25 -34.25
C TYR A 103 21.29 6.25 -33.23
N GLU A 104 22.32 5.42 -33.39
CA GLU A 104 23.53 5.57 -32.58
C GLU A 104 24.20 6.91 -32.97
N PRO A 105 24.36 7.86 -32.04
CA PRO A 105 25.01 9.11 -32.37
C PRO A 105 26.46 8.78 -32.72
N GLU A 106 26.87 9.06 -33.95
CA GLU A 106 28.27 9.03 -34.35
C GLU A 106 29.04 10.03 -33.48
N THR A 107 29.47 9.60 -32.30
CA THR A 107 30.36 10.38 -31.45
C THR A 107 31.72 10.38 -32.13
N MET A 108 31.87 11.41 -32.97
CA MET A 108 33.09 12.09 -33.34
C MET A 108 34.34 11.49 -32.70
N GLU A 109 35.16 10.89 -33.56
CA GLU A 109 36.57 10.67 -33.33
C GLU A 109 37.25 12.00 -32.95
N ILE A 110 37.37 12.27 -31.65
CA ILE A 110 38.35 13.22 -31.13
C ILE A 110 39.19 12.47 -30.10
N ALA A 111 40.35 12.03 -30.57
CA ALA A 111 41.39 11.43 -29.77
C ALA A 111 41.93 12.44 -28.74
N VAL A 112 41.59 12.27 -27.46
CA VAL A 112 42.41 12.72 -26.31
C VAL A 112 42.21 11.72 -25.16
N PRO A 113 43.28 11.12 -24.59
CA PRO A 113 43.15 10.22 -23.45
C PRO A 113 43.10 11.02 -22.14
N ALA A 114 42.40 10.43 -21.15
CA ALA A 114 42.38 10.80 -19.72
C ALA A 114 41.43 11.93 -19.30
N LYS A 115 40.22 11.56 -18.87
CA LYS A 115 39.89 11.24 -17.47
C LYS A 115 38.46 10.72 -17.44
N LYS A 116 38.25 9.59 -16.75
CA LYS A 116 36.93 9.09 -16.37
C LYS A 116 36.27 10.13 -15.46
N SER A 117 35.52 11.06 -16.02
CA SER A 117 34.39 11.67 -15.32
C SER A 117 33.22 10.73 -15.58
N GLU A 118 32.76 10.07 -14.52
CA GLU A 118 31.56 9.26 -14.49
C GLU A 118 30.43 10.05 -15.14
N SER A 119 30.11 9.68 -16.37
CA SER A 119 28.84 10.00 -16.99
C SER A 119 27.79 9.35 -16.10
N GLN A 120 27.11 10.15 -15.29
CA GLN A 120 25.90 9.75 -14.60
C GLN A 120 24.97 9.17 -15.68
N GLU A 121 24.85 7.85 -15.68
CA GLU A 121 23.76 7.16 -16.33
C GLU A 121 22.48 7.76 -15.75
N PHE A 122 21.76 8.54 -16.54
CA PHE A 122 20.35 8.85 -16.27
C PHE A 122 19.55 7.55 -16.49
N ASP A 123 19.75 6.56 -15.62
CA ASP A 123 19.00 5.30 -15.58
C ASP A 123 17.88 5.35 -14.51
N SER A 124 17.67 6.52 -13.89
CA SER A 124 16.47 6.78 -13.09
C SER A 124 15.34 7.21 -14.03
N PRO A 125 14.12 6.64 -13.90
CA PRO A 125 12.97 7.17 -14.61
C PRO A 125 12.84 8.67 -14.28
N VAL A 126 12.49 9.48 -15.27
CA VAL A 126 12.30 10.94 -15.10
C VAL A 126 11.26 11.23 -14.02
N VAL A 127 10.32 10.32 -13.82
CA VAL A 127 9.29 10.36 -12.76
C VAL A 127 9.40 9.08 -11.96
N ASP A 128 9.81 9.17 -10.70
CA ASP A 128 9.80 8.06 -9.76
C ASP A 128 8.41 7.98 -9.09
N PHE A 129 7.51 7.19 -9.68
CA PHE A 129 6.18 6.93 -9.12
C PHE A 129 6.21 6.27 -7.73
N ASN A 130 7.38 5.83 -7.25
CA ASN A 130 7.58 5.30 -5.92
C ASN A 130 8.27 6.29 -4.95
N ALA A 131 8.57 7.52 -5.38
CA ALA A 131 9.17 8.55 -4.52
C ALA A 131 8.32 8.83 -3.28
N PHE A 132 7.01 8.84 -3.49
CA PHE A 132 6.01 9.00 -2.44
C PHE A 132 5.72 7.69 -1.70
N GLY A 133 6.22 6.53 -2.14
CA GLY A 133 5.98 5.25 -1.46
C GLY A 133 4.50 4.88 -1.31
N VAL A 134 3.65 5.40 -2.20
CA VAL A 134 2.18 5.29 -2.20
C VAL A 134 1.70 3.84 -2.33
N GLY A 135 2.59 2.92 -2.69
CA GLY A 135 2.26 1.52 -2.91
C GLY A 135 1.79 1.30 -4.36
N ASP A 136 0.74 0.50 -4.54
CA ASP A 136 0.22 0.09 -5.85
C ASP A 136 -0.81 1.07 -6.45
N ASP A 137 -1.03 2.25 -5.85
CA ASP A 137 -1.95 3.26 -6.40
C ASP A 137 -1.18 4.38 -7.15
N PRO A 138 -1.04 4.25 -8.48
CA PRO A 138 -0.35 5.25 -9.29
C PRO A 138 -1.14 6.56 -9.41
N LEU A 139 -2.47 6.54 -9.22
CA LEU A 139 -3.28 7.74 -9.32
C LEU A 139 -3.05 8.62 -8.08
N LEU A 140 -3.11 8.02 -6.89
CA LEU A 140 -2.81 8.71 -5.64
C LEU A 140 -1.40 9.34 -5.65
N ALA A 141 -0.42 8.67 -6.26
CA ALA A 141 0.93 9.23 -6.42
C ALA A 141 0.96 10.47 -7.32
N ILE A 142 0.26 10.44 -8.45
CA ILE A 142 0.18 11.57 -9.39
C ILE A 142 -0.56 12.75 -8.75
N VAL A 143 -1.66 12.49 -8.06
CA VAL A 143 -2.47 13.55 -7.41
C VAL A 143 -1.69 14.17 -6.25
N ALA A 144 -1.02 13.35 -5.43
CA ALA A 144 -0.16 13.83 -4.33
C ALA A 144 1.01 14.69 -4.84
N GLU A 145 1.66 14.28 -5.93
CA GLU A 145 2.71 15.07 -6.58
C GLU A 145 2.18 16.41 -7.08
N HIS A 146 0.99 16.44 -7.67
CA HIS A 146 0.39 17.66 -8.16
C HIS A 146 0.05 18.64 -7.02
N ILE A 147 -0.55 18.14 -5.93
CA ILE A 147 -0.85 18.95 -4.74
C ILE A 147 0.44 19.53 -4.14
N MET A 148 1.50 18.72 -4.02
CA MET A 148 2.81 19.19 -3.55
C MET A 148 3.38 20.29 -4.45
N SER A 149 3.36 20.11 -5.78
CA SER A 149 3.82 21.11 -6.75
C SER A 149 3.03 22.43 -6.63
N MET A 150 1.71 22.36 -6.42
CA MET A 150 0.87 23.54 -6.20
C MET A 150 1.27 24.29 -4.93
N ILE A 151 1.48 23.57 -3.82
CA ILE A 151 1.88 24.16 -2.54
C ILE A 151 3.31 24.76 -2.64
N GLU A 152 4.24 24.08 -3.31
CA GLU A 152 5.61 24.58 -3.54
C GLU A 152 5.63 25.83 -4.43
N THR A 153 4.78 25.86 -5.46
CA THR A 153 4.63 27.03 -6.34
C THR A 153 4.03 28.20 -5.57
N ALA A 154 2.99 27.94 -4.77
CA ALA A 154 2.41 28.95 -3.90
C ALA A 154 3.47 29.51 -2.94
N TYR A 155 4.27 28.65 -2.31
CA TYR A 155 5.37 29.05 -1.41
C TYR A 155 6.44 29.89 -2.11
N SER A 156 6.71 29.62 -3.39
CA SER A 156 7.68 30.36 -4.20
C SER A 156 7.21 31.78 -4.53
N ASP A 157 5.91 31.96 -4.77
CA ASP A 157 5.28 33.27 -5.03
C ASP A 157 4.95 34.04 -3.74
N GLY A 158 4.87 33.35 -2.58
CA GLY A 158 4.79 33.93 -1.24
C GLY A 158 4.43 32.89 -0.16
N PRO A 159 4.64 33.15 1.14
CA PRO A 159 4.35 32.18 2.21
C PRO A 159 2.84 32.08 2.52
N GLY A 160 2.02 31.83 1.51
CA GLY A 160 0.58 31.69 1.64
C GLY A 160 0.19 30.21 1.68
N PRO A 161 -0.53 29.72 2.71
CA PRO A 161 -1.12 28.40 2.66
C PRO A 161 -2.14 28.29 1.51
N VAL A 162 -2.25 27.10 0.93
CA VAL A 162 -3.19 26.80 -0.16
C VAL A 162 -4.50 26.29 0.43
N HIS A 163 -5.61 26.92 0.04
CA HIS A 163 -6.95 26.51 0.46
C HIS A 163 -7.43 25.27 -0.34
N PHE A 164 -8.20 24.38 0.29
CA PHE A 164 -8.73 23.17 -0.35
C PHE A 164 -9.53 23.46 -1.63
N ASP A 165 -10.39 24.49 -1.63
CA ASP A 165 -11.17 24.86 -2.82
C ASP A 165 -10.29 25.21 -4.03
N LEU A 166 -9.10 25.78 -3.82
CA LEU A 166 -8.17 26.06 -4.92
C LEU A 166 -7.57 24.78 -5.48
N LEU A 167 -7.26 23.81 -4.61
CA LEU A 167 -6.85 22.47 -5.05
C LEU A 167 -7.97 21.81 -5.86
N MET A 168 -9.21 21.90 -5.41
CA MET A 168 -10.38 21.39 -6.14
C MET A 168 -10.53 22.04 -7.51
N ASP A 169 -10.49 23.36 -7.58
CA ASP A 169 -10.69 24.11 -8.83
C ASP A 169 -9.62 23.82 -9.88
N GLU A 170 -8.35 23.62 -9.49
CA GLU A 170 -7.28 23.30 -10.44
C GLU A 170 -7.25 21.82 -10.81
N LEU A 171 -7.46 20.91 -9.86
CA LEU A 171 -7.40 19.48 -10.12
C LEU A 171 -8.64 18.98 -10.87
N ASP A 172 -9.82 19.60 -10.69
CA ASP A 172 -11.03 19.31 -11.46
C ASP A 172 -10.86 19.66 -12.95
N GLN A 173 -10.10 20.72 -13.27
CA GLN A 173 -9.77 21.06 -14.68
C GLN A 173 -8.95 19.97 -15.38
N ILE A 174 -8.18 19.20 -14.60
CA ILE A 174 -7.35 18.08 -15.07
C ILE A 174 -8.17 16.78 -15.09
N GLY A 175 -9.39 16.80 -14.53
CA GLY A 175 -10.32 15.66 -14.48
C GLY A 175 -10.12 14.74 -13.26
N ILE A 176 -9.47 15.25 -12.21
CA ILE A 176 -9.26 14.55 -10.95
C ILE A 176 -10.48 14.79 -10.06
N ARG A 177 -11.02 13.72 -9.47
CA ARG A 177 -12.27 13.79 -8.71
C ARG A 177 -12.02 14.26 -7.27
N ALA A 178 -13.01 14.91 -6.66
CA ALA A 178 -12.91 15.44 -5.29
C ALA A 178 -12.50 14.38 -4.24
N ASP A 179 -12.97 13.13 -4.39
CA ASP A 179 -12.60 12.01 -3.52
C ASP A 179 -11.12 11.63 -3.64
N GLU A 180 -10.53 11.75 -4.83
CA GLU A 180 -9.10 11.49 -5.08
C GLU A 180 -8.22 12.60 -4.47
N ILE A 181 -8.71 13.85 -4.48
CA ILE A 181 -8.04 14.98 -3.85
C ILE A 181 -8.05 14.83 -2.33
N GLU A 182 -9.20 14.50 -1.74
CA GLU A 182 -9.35 14.28 -0.30
C GLU A 182 -8.44 13.15 0.19
N GLU A 183 -8.41 12.03 -0.55
CA GLU A 183 -7.52 10.90 -0.27
C GLU A 183 -6.03 11.31 -0.34
N ALA A 184 -5.64 12.07 -1.36
CA ALA A 184 -4.28 12.55 -1.52
C ALA A 184 -3.86 13.52 -0.41
N VAL A 185 -4.71 14.47 -0.04
CA VAL A 185 -4.47 15.40 1.09
C VAL A 185 -4.32 14.64 2.40
N GLN A 186 -5.23 13.71 2.69
CA GLN A 186 -5.17 12.88 3.90
C GLN A 186 -3.87 12.07 3.95
N TRP A 187 -3.48 11.50 2.81
CA TRP A 187 -2.27 10.70 2.70
C TRP A 187 -1.00 11.54 2.89
N LEU A 188 -0.95 12.74 2.30
CA LEU A 188 0.16 13.70 2.47
C LEU A 188 0.29 14.15 3.94
N MET A 189 -0.84 14.40 4.62
CA MET A 189 -0.85 14.74 6.05
C MET A 189 -0.37 13.58 6.92
N GLN A 190 -0.81 12.35 6.64
CA GLN A 190 -0.40 11.16 7.40
C GLN A 190 1.11 10.92 7.35
N ARG A 191 1.76 11.34 6.25
CA ARG A 191 3.21 11.25 6.06
C ARG A 191 3.99 12.48 6.51
N GLU A 192 3.31 13.44 7.11
CA GLU A 192 3.92 14.70 7.60
C GLU A 192 4.60 15.49 6.46
N MET A 193 4.15 15.33 5.20
CA MET A 193 4.69 16.09 4.07
C MET A 193 4.00 17.44 3.90
N ILE A 194 2.75 17.54 4.32
CA ILE A 194 2.00 18.79 4.44
C ILE A 194 1.40 18.87 5.84
N ILE A 195 1.15 20.10 6.30
CA ILE A 195 0.48 20.40 7.56
C ILE A 195 -0.76 21.25 7.30
N GLU A 196 -1.79 21.05 8.10
CA GLU A 196 -2.95 21.93 8.16
C GLU A 196 -2.65 23.08 9.12
N ILE A 197 -2.60 24.31 8.60
CA ILE A 197 -2.27 25.53 9.37
C ILE A 197 -3.55 26.14 9.97
N GLU A 198 -4.61 26.18 9.16
CA GLU A 198 -5.96 26.59 9.53
C GLU A 198 -6.95 25.64 8.86
N GLN A 199 -8.23 25.73 9.23
CA GLN A 199 -9.27 24.88 8.65
C GLN A 199 -9.26 24.99 7.12
N ASP A 200 -9.04 23.86 6.45
CA ASP A 200 -8.96 23.73 4.99
C ASP A 200 -7.78 24.49 4.33
N PHE A 201 -6.76 24.88 5.10
CA PHE A 201 -5.54 25.55 4.64
C PHE A 201 -4.30 24.66 4.86
N PHE A 202 -3.65 24.29 3.76
CA PHE A 202 -2.49 23.40 3.77
C PHE A 202 -1.19 24.14 3.42
N GLY A 203 -0.10 23.78 4.09
CA GLY A 203 1.23 24.32 3.85
C GLY A 203 2.33 23.30 4.14
N LEU A 204 3.57 23.70 3.88
CA LEU A 204 4.77 22.91 4.22
C LEU A 204 5.23 23.24 5.64
N ASP A 205 5.71 22.24 6.37
CA ASP A 205 6.39 22.42 7.66
C ASP A 205 7.85 22.83 7.40
N ILE A 206 8.15 24.13 7.47
CA ILE A 206 9.48 24.71 7.17
C ILE A 206 10.00 25.48 8.39
#